data_AF-A0AAU7XD42-F1
#
_entry.id   AF-A0AAU7XD42-F1
#
_cell.length_a   1.000
_cell.length_b   1.000
_cell.length_c   1.000
_cell.angle_alpha   90.00
_cell.angle_beta   90.00
_cell.angle_gamma   90.00
#
_symmetry.space_group_name_H-M   'P 1'
#
loop_
_entity.id
_entity.type
_entity.pdbx_description
1 polymer ?
#
loop_
_entity_poly.entity_id
_entity_poly.type
_entity_poly.pdbx_seq_one_letter_code
_entity_poly.pdbx_strand_id
1 'polypeptide(L)'
;MSAAQRAEARPLEDDEDDFDVLSGEYEIIPAKQELKKKAQSTRRKKSEADVDPVAAAEAALEKMAQNFVPWMASETETLLAAWQAAEEHGFDDDSREVLYRAAHDIKGQAATLGFPLVGHVAKSLCHLLDHVPETERLPTSLVAQHVQAIRAMVAENARETDHAVGRALHSRLSEVTDEFIASLN
;
A
#
# COMPACT_ATOMS: atom_id res chain seq x y z
N MET A 1 17.89 -24.60 66.41
CA MET A 1 16.46 -24.35 66.08
C MET A 1 16.42 -23.63 64.75
N SER A 2 15.58 -24.14 63.83
CA SER A 2 15.13 -23.56 62.55
C SER A 2 16.21 -23.34 61.46
N ALA A 3 16.36 -24.21 60.46
CA ALA A 3 15.47 -24.49 59.29
C ALA A 3 15.42 -23.27 58.34
N ALA A 4 16.08 -23.30 57.17
CA ALA A 4 15.66 -23.95 55.90
C ALA A 4 14.48 -23.17 55.27
N GLN A 5 14.36 -22.80 54.00
CA GLN A 5 14.89 -23.11 52.65
C GLN A 5 14.60 -21.85 51.78
N ARG A 6 15.42 -21.38 50.83
CA ARG A 6 15.85 -21.89 49.51
C ARG A 6 14.71 -22.06 48.46
N ALA A 7 14.78 -21.25 47.41
CA ALA A 7 14.34 -21.49 46.02
C ALA A 7 15.05 -20.43 45.13
N GLU A 8 16.10 -20.68 44.33
CA GLU A 8 16.20 -21.49 43.08
C GLU A 8 15.57 -20.75 41.87
N ALA A 9 16.13 -20.60 40.67
CA ALA A 9 17.37 -21.00 40.00
C ALA A 9 17.62 -20.10 38.76
N ARG A 10 18.91 -19.99 38.39
CA ARG A 10 19.60 -19.75 37.10
C ARG A 10 18.76 -19.49 35.81
N PRO A 11 19.18 -18.52 34.99
CA PRO A 11 19.27 -18.70 33.54
C PRO A 11 20.74 -18.54 33.09
N LEU A 12 21.35 -19.58 32.51
CA LEU A 12 21.29 -19.95 31.09
C LEU A 12 22.11 -18.96 30.27
N GLU A 13 23.32 -19.42 29.97
CA GLU A 13 24.16 -18.91 28.89
C GLU A 13 23.32 -19.00 27.62
N ASP A 14 23.09 -17.88 26.95
CA ASP A 14 22.61 -17.87 25.58
C ASP A 14 23.78 -17.43 24.70
N ASP A 15 24.16 -18.40 23.88
CA ASP A 15 25.18 -18.36 22.85
C ASP A 15 24.99 -17.19 21.88
N GLU A 16 26.12 -16.80 21.29
CA GLU A 16 26.22 -15.81 20.24
C GLU A 16 25.40 -16.21 19.00
N ASP A 17 24.62 -15.26 18.47
CA ASP A 17 24.31 -15.17 17.04
C ASP A 17 24.23 -13.69 16.64
N ASP A 18 25.41 -13.19 16.27
CA ASP A 18 25.67 -12.47 15.02
C ASP A 18 24.62 -11.42 14.55
N PHE A 19 24.68 -10.22 15.14
CA PHE A 19 24.21 -9.02 14.46
C PHE A 19 25.39 -8.08 14.24
N ASP A 20 26.10 -8.29 13.12
CA ASP A 20 27.12 -7.38 12.59
C ASP A 20 26.46 -6.04 12.24
N VAL A 21 26.27 -5.20 13.27
CA VAL A 21 25.98 -3.79 13.09
C VAL A 21 27.25 -3.20 12.50
N LEU A 22 27.24 -2.99 11.19
CA LEU A 22 28.20 -2.18 10.48
C LEU A 22 28.46 -0.89 11.28
N SER A 23 29.57 -0.88 12.02
CA SER A 23 30.09 0.27 12.72
C SER A 23 30.74 1.19 11.68
N GLY A 24 29.91 1.69 10.76
CA GLY A 24 30.30 2.80 9.91
C GLY A 24 30.36 4.05 10.78
N GLU A 25 31.50 4.73 10.76
CA GLU A 25 31.62 6.08 11.29
C GLU A 25 30.55 6.95 10.61
N TYR A 26 29.51 7.32 11.36
CA TYR A 26 28.53 8.28 10.87
C TYR A 26 28.99 9.68 11.29
N GLU A 27 29.19 10.55 10.32
CA GLU A 27 29.44 11.96 10.57
C GLU A 27 28.11 12.72 10.46
N ILE A 28 27.64 13.27 11.58
CA ILE A 28 26.47 14.16 11.58
C ILE A 28 26.91 15.48 10.95
N ILE A 29 26.44 15.77 9.74
CA ILE A 29 26.61 17.08 9.12
C ILE A 29 25.59 18.04 9.75
N PRO A 30 25.99 19.00 10.60
CA PRO A 30 25.05 19.94 11.19
C PRO A 30 24.47 20.85 10.11
N ALA A 31 23.15 20.86 9.97
CA ALA A 31 22.46 21.74 9.03
C ALA A 31 22.78 23.20 9.34
N LYS A 32 23.39 23.91 8.38
CA LYS A 32 23.67 25.35 8.50
C LYS A 32 22.34 26.10 8.61
N GLN A 33 22.11 26.79 9.73
CA GLN A 33 20.85 27.51 10.03
C GLN A 33 20.66 28.80 9.20
N GLU A 34 20.74 28.69 7.87
CA GLU A 34 20.50 29.80 6.94
C GLU A 34 19.01 30.00 6.63
N LEU A 35 18.16 29.02 6.95
CA LEU A 35 16.71 29.04 6.69
C LEU A 35 16.01 30.18 7.44
N LYS A 36 16.38 30.41 8.72
CA LYS A 36 15.81 31.48 9.55
C LYS A 36 16.13 32.87 8.98
N LYS A 37 17.34 33.05 8.44
CA LYS A 37 17.78 34.31 7.80
C LYS A 37 17.04 34.57 6.49
N LYS A 38 16.78 33.54 5.68
CA LYS A 38 15.97 33.64 4.46
C LYS A 38 14.49 33.91 4.76
N ALA A 39 13.92 33.29 5.80
CA ALA A 39 12.52 33.49 6.20
C ALA A 39 12.24 34.91 6.75
N GLN A 40 13.24 35.57 7.35
CA GLN A 40 13.08 36.95 7.82
C GLN A 40 13.19 37.99 6.69
N SER A 41 14.00 37.70 5.66
CA SER A 41 14.18 38.60 4.51
C SER A 41 12.94 38.72 3.63
N THR A 42 12.06 37.71 3.62
CA THR A 42 10.79 37.76 2.87
C THR A 42 9.68 38.51 3.61
N ARG A 43 9.86 38.83 4.90
CA ARG A 43 8.83 39.48 5.74
C ARG A 43 8.72 41.00 5.53
N ARG A 44 9.58 41.62 4.72
CA ARG A 44 9.59 43.08 4.46
C ARG A 44 9.51 43.43 2.97
N LYS A 45 8.38 43.16 2.34
CA LYS A 45 7.77 44.09 1.37
C LYS A 45 6.29 43.72 1.17
N LYS A 46 5.42 44.47 1.84
CA LYS A 46 3.98 44.45 1.61
C LYS A 46 3.72 45.19 0.29
N SER A 47 3.46 44.47 -0.79
CA SER A 47 2.88 45.02 -2.02
C SER A 47 2.20 43.94 -2.85
N GLU A 48 0.87 44.09 -2.97
CA GLU A 48 0.02 43.72 -4.10
C GLU A 48 -0.20 42.22 -4.41
N ALA A 49 -0.76 41.51 -3.44
CA ALA A 49 -2.09 40.90 -3.54
C ALA A 49 -2.40 40.27 -2.17
N ASP A 50 -3.58 40.56 -1.64
CA ASP A 50 -4.10 40.02 -0.38
C ASP A 50 -4.48 38.54 -0.55
N VAL A 51 -3.52 37.70 -0.97
CA VAL A 51 -3.72 36.27 -1.12
C VAL A 51 -3.21 35.63 0.16
N ASP A 52 -4.13 35.12 0.96
CA ASP A 52 -3.80 34.27 2.10
C ASP A 52 -3.05 33.03 1.56
N PRO A 53 -1.75 32.86 1.90
CA PRO A 53 -0.96 31.74 1.40
C PRO A 53 -1.52 30.38 1.85
N VAL A 54 -2.25 30.32 2.96
CA VAL A 54 -2.93 29.09 3.41
C VAL A 54 -4.12 28.80 2.51
N ALA A 55 -4.98 29.80 2.25
CA ALA A 55 -6.12 29.65 1.36
C ALA A 55 -5.68 29.28 -0.08
N ALA A 56 -4.57 29.84 -0.57
CA ALA A 56 -4.00 29.46 -1.87
C ALA A 56 -3.51 28.01 -1.90
N ALA A 57 -2.91 27.52 -0.80
CA ALA A 57 -2.47 26.13 -0.69
C ALA A 57 -3.67 25.16 -0.62
N GLU A 58 -4.70 25.47 0.16
CA GLU A 58 -5.93 24.68 0.25
C GLU A 58 -6.66 24.61 -1.10
N ALA A 59 -6.78 25.73 -1.82
CA ALA A 59 -7.37 25.75 -3.15
C ALA A 59 -6.59 24.91 -4.18
N ALA A 60 -5.26 24.88 -4.08
CA ALA A 60 -4.42 24.02 -4.91
C ALA A 60 -4.63 22.53 -4.60
N LEU A 61 -4.74 22.16 -3.31
CA LEU A 61 -5.03 20.80 -2.88
C LEU A 61 -6.41 20.33 -3.36
N GLU A 62 -7.44 21.17 -3.20
CA GLU A 62 -8.80 20.88 -3.66
C GLU A 62 -8.84 20.64 -5.18
N LYS A 63 -8.16 21.50 -5.95
CA LYS A 63 -8.03 21.33 -7.40
C LYS A 63 -7.32 20.01 -7.78
N MET A 64 -6.36 19.56 -6.98
CA MET A 64 -5.68 18.28 -7.20
C MET A 64 -6.61 17.10 -6.88
N ALA A 65 -7.34 17.18 -5.77
CA ALA A 65 -8.25 16.13 -5.29
C ALA A 65 -9.37 15.82 -6.29
N GLN A 66 -9.81 16.80 -7.07
CA GLN A 66 -10.78 16.62 -8.17
C GLN A 66 -10.32 15.59 -9.22
N ASN A 67 -9.01 15.35 -9.35
CA ASN A 67 -8.47 14.38 -10.31
C ASN A 67 -8.30 12.97 -9.73
N PHE A 68 -8.48 12.77 -8.42
CA PHE A 68 -8.19 11.47 -7.79
C PHE A 68 -9.12 10.36 -8.26
N VAL A 69 -10.41 10.65 -8.46
CA VAL A 69 -11.39 9.67 -8.96
C VAL A 69 -11.07 9.28 -10.42
N PRO A 70 -10.87 10.23 -11.37
CA PRO A 70 -10.40 9.90 -12.70
C PRO A 70 -9.07 9.12 -12.73
N TRP A 71 -8.12 9.44 -11.87
CA TRP A 71 -6.85 8.71 -11.78
C TRP A 71 -7.07 7.26 -11.37
N MET A 72 -7.83 7.02 -10.30
CA MET A 72 -8.13 5.66 -9.87
C MET A 72 -8.91 4.87 -10.94
N ALA A 73 -9.80 5.53 -11.69
CA ALA A 73 -10.49 4.92 -12.82
C ALA A 73 -9.51 4.51 -13.92
N SER A 74 -8.54 5.36 -14.27
CA SER A 74 -7.49 5.04 -15.25
C SER A 74 -6.61 3.87 -14.79
N GLU A 75 -6.23 3.82 -13.51
CA GLU A 75 -5.46 2.70 -12.96
C GLU A 75 -6.26 1.39 -13.04
N THR A 76 -7.56 1.47 -12.76
CA THR A 76 -8.48 0.33 -12.86
C THR A 76 -8.65 -0.16 -14.31
N GLU A 77 -8.68 0.75 -15.28
CA GLU A 77 -8.70 0.41 -16.71
C GLU A 77 -7.40 -0.28 -17.14
N THR A 78 -6.24 0.20 -16.68
CA THR A 78 -4.95 -0.47 -16.91
C THR A 78 -4.94 -1.89 -16.33
N LEU A 79 -5.42 -2.07 -15.09
CA LEU A 79 -5.54 -3.39 -14.47
C LEU A 79 -6.46 -4.32 -15.28
N LEU A 80 -7.61 -3.80 -15.73
CA LEU A 80 -8.56 -4.56 -16.53
C LEU A 80 -7.94 -5.00 -17.86
N ALA A 81 -7.25 -4.10 -18.55
CA ALA A 81 -6.58 -4.39 -19.81
C ALA A 81 -5.47 -5.45 -19.65
N ALA A 82 -4.68 -5.36 -18.58
CA ALA A 82 -3.67 -6.37 -18.26
C ALA A 82 -4.29 -7.76 -18.06
N TRP A 83 -5.39 -7.85 -17.31
CA TRP A 83 -6.09 -9.12 -17.10
C TRP A 83 -6.72 -9.66 -18.39
N GLN A 84 -7.36 -8.81 -19.20
CA GLN A 84 -7.96 -9.23 -20.47
C GLN A 84 -6.90 -9.73 -21.47
N ALA A 85 -5.74 -9.06 -21.54
CA ALA A 85 -4.64 -9.49 -22.39
C ALA A 85 -4.14 -10.88 -21.97
N ALA A 86 -4.01 -11.13 -20.66
CA ALA A 86 -3.63 -12.45 -20.11
C ALA A 86 -4.70 -13.51 -20.37
N GLU A 87 -5.99 -13.16 -20.31
CA GLU A 87 -7.08 -14.09 -20.65
C GLU A 87 -7.10 -14.46 -22.14
N GLU A 88 -6.82 -13.50 -23.03
CA GLU A 88 -6.84 -13.70 -24.49
C GLU A 88 -5.60 -14.44 -25.01
N HIS A 89 -4.41 -14.07 -24.53
CA HIS A 89 -3.14 -14.58 -25.06
C HIS A 89 -2.53 -15.72 -24.24
N GLY A 90 -3.09 -15.99 -23.05
CA GLY A 90 -2.59 -16.98 -22.11
C GLY A 90 -1.94 -16.32 -20.88
N PHE A 91 -2.12 -16.97 -19.73
CA PHE A 91 -1.45 -16.60 -18.49
C PHE A 91 -0.06 -17.23 -18.46
N ASP A 92 0.95 -16.38 -18.55
CA ASP A 92 2.38 -16.68 -18.46
C ASP A 92 3.07 -15.71 -17.48
N ASP A 93 4.37 -15.85 -17.30
CA ASP A 93 5.10 -15.05 -16.31
C ASP A 93 5.12 -13.56 -16.67
N ASP A 94 5.18 -13.21 -17.96
CA ASP A 94 5.17 -11.82 -18.43
C ASP A 94 3.81 -11.16 -18.16
N SER A 95 2.72 -11.82 -18.51
CA SER A 95 1.36 -11.33 -18.26
C SER A 95 1.04 -11.27 -16.76
N ARG A 96 1.51 -12.24 -15.97
CA ARG A 96 1.46 -12.21 -14.50
C ARG A 96 2.19 -11.00 -13.94
N GLU A 97 3.39 -10.69 -14.44
CA GLU A 97 4.16 -9.53 -14.00
C GLU A 97 3.45 -8.22 -14.34
N VAL A 98 2.92 -8.08 -15.56
CA VAL A 98 2.16 -6.89 -15.99
C VAL A 98 0.93 -6.69 -15.11
N LEU A 99 0.17 -7.76 -14.83
CA LEU A 99 -0.99 -7.71 -13.95
C LEU A 99 -0.59 -7.34 -12.52
N TYR A 100 0.51 -7.93 -12.01
CA TYR A 100 1.02 -7.63 -10.68
C TYR A 100 1.37 -6.15 -10.52
N ARG A 101 2.09 -5.57 -11.49
CA ARG A 101 2.48 -4.15 -11.47
C ARG A 101 1.25 -3.24 -11.42
N ALA A 102 0.26 -3.50 -12.27
CA ALA A 102 -0.99 -2.72 -12.27
C ALA A 102 -1.74 -2.82 -10.92
N ALA A 103 -1.83 -4.00 -10.32
CA ALA A 103 -2.42 -4.19 -9.00
C ALA A 103 -1.59 -3.48 -7.90
N HIS A 104 -0.26 -3.53 -8.01
CA HIS A 104 0.66 -2.93 -7.05
C HIS A 104 0.57 -1.40 -7.06
N ASP A 105 0.42 -0.78 -8.22
CA ASP A 105 0.25 0.67 -8.36
C ASP A 105 -1.07 1.12 -7.71
N ILE A 106 -2.18 0.43 -7.96
CA ILE A 106 -3.45 0.66 -7.27
C ILE A 106 -3.28 0.53 -5.75
N LYS A 107 -2.64 -0.54 -5.28
CA LYS A 107 -2.36 -0.75 -3.85
C LYS A 107 -1.61 0.44 -3.24
N GLY A 108 -0.59 0.95 -3.92
CA GLY A 108 0.25 2.05 -3.44
C GLY A 108 -0.46 3.41 -3.46
N GLN A 109 -1.33 3.65 -4.43
CA GLN A 109 -2.00 4.94 -4.61
C GLN A 109 -3.36 5.03 -3.90
N ALA A 110 -4.02 3.90 -3.64
CA ALA A 110 -5.40 3.83 -3.16
C ALA A 110 -5.68 4.66 -1.91
N ALA A 111 -4.83 4.58 -0.89
CA ALA A 111 -5.01 5.36 0.33
C ALA A 111 -4.93 6.88 0.06
N THR A 112 -3.96 7.30 -0.76
CA THR A 112 -3.76 8.71 -1.14
C THR A 112 -4.92 9.26 -1.97
N LEU A 113 -5.50 8.42 -2.84
CA LEU A 113 -6.61 8.79 -3.71
C LEU A 113 -7.99 8.67 -3.04
N GLY A 114 -8.04 8.22 -1.78
CA GLY A 114 -9.29 8.10 -1.01
C GLY A 114 -10.09 6.82 -1.26
N PHE A 115 -9.46 5.77 -1.76
CA PHE A 115 -10.04 4.45 -2.05
C PHE A 115 -9.39 3.32 -1.23
N PRO A 116 -9.26 3.44 0.10
CA PRO A 116 -8.48 2.49 0.89
C PRO A 116 -8.99 1.04 0.79
N LEU A 117 -10.30 0.85 0.66
CA LEU A 117 -10.91 -0.47 0.43
C LEU A 117 -10.46 -1.12 -0.89
N VAL A 118 -10.35 -0.34 -1.97
CA VAL A 118 -9.81 -0.80 -3.25
C VAL A 118 -8.36 -1.24 -3.09
N GLY A 119 -7.58 -0.47 -2.32
CA GLY A 119 -6.19 -0.81 -1.98
C GLY A 119 -6.07 -2.14 -1.25
N HIS A 120 -7.01 -2.47 -0.36
CA HIS A 120 -7.03 -3.76 0.32
C HIS A 120 -7.31 -4.93 -0.64
N VAL A 121 -8.27 -4.79 -1.56
CA VAL A 121 -8.52 -5.83 -2.58
C VAL A 121 -7.32 -5.98 -3.51
N ALA A 122 -6.68 -4.88 -3.93
CA ALA A 122 -5.47 -4.91 -4.74
C ALA A 122 -4.30 -5.59 -4.00
N LYS A 123 -4.16 -5.35 -2.68
CA LYS A 123 -3.19 -6.07 -1.84
C LYS A 123 -3.46 -7.58 -1.81
N SER A 124 -4.72 -7.99 -1.67
CA SER A 124 -5.13 -9.40 -1.71
C SER A 124 -4.78 -10.04 -3.06
N LEU A 125 -5.01 -9.32 -4.17
CA LEU A 125 -4.61 -9.77 -5.50
C LEU A 125 -3.09 -9.92 -5.62
N CYS A 126 -2.29 -8.95 -5.15
CA CYS A 126 -0.83 -9.09 -5.11
C CYS A 126 -0.40 -10.30 -4.27
N HIS A 127 -1.05 -10.55 -3.13
CA HIS A 127 -0.74 -11.71 -2.29
C HIS A 127 -0.94 -13.03 -3.04
N LEU A 128 -2.07 -13.18 -3.74
CA LEU A 128 -2.35 -14.32 -4.61
C LEU A 128 -1.28 -14.47 -5.70
N LEU A 129 -0.98 -13.38 -6.41
CA LEU A 129 -0.01 -13.38 -7.50
C LEU A 129 1.44 -13.61 -7.02
N ASP A 130 1.78 -13.35 -5.77
CA ASP A 130 3.12 -13.57 -5.22
C ASP A 130 3.30 -15.01 -4.70
N HIS A 131 2.26 -15.62 -4.14
CA HIS A 131 2.40 -16.87 -3.37
C HIS A 131 2.04 -18.14 -4.16
N VAL A 132 1.44 -18.00 -5.34
CA VAL A 132 1.25 -19.14 -6.24
C VAL A 132 2.55 -19.39 -7.00
N PRO A 133 3.21 -20.55 -6.85
CA PRO A 133 4.57 -20.75 -7.36
C PRO A 133 4.63 -20.79 -8.90
N GLU A 134 3.70 -21.52 -9.51
CA GLU A 134 3.64 -21.75 -10.96
C GLU A 134 2.44 -20.99 -11.54
N THR A 135 2.64 -20.29 -12.65
CA THR A 135 1.59 -19.49 -13.28
C THR A 135 0.43 -20.36 -13.77
N GLU A 136 0.69 -21.62 -14.15
CA GLU A 136 -0.34 -22.60 -14.53
C GLU A 136 -1.26 -23.01 -13.37
N ARG A 137 -0.79 -22.86 -12.12
CA ARG A 137 -1.58 -23.15 -10.92
C ARG A 137 -2.40 -21.95 -10.45
N LEU A 138 -2.27 -20.80 -11.12
CA LEU A 138 -2.98 -19.58 -10.74
C LEU A 138 -4.49 -19.73 -11.02
N PRO A 139 -5.35 -19.51 -10.01
CA PRO A 139 -6.79 -19.61 -10.19
C PRO A 139 -7.31 -18.38 -10.94
N THR A 140 -7.36 -18.46 -12.27
CA THR A 140 -7.78 -17.35 -13.14
C THR A 140 -9.16 -16.79 -12.79
N SER A 141 -10.08 -17.63 -12.30
CA SER A 141 -11.39 -17.20 -11.82
C SER A 141 -11.33 -16.34 -10.57
N LEU A 142 -10.40 -16.61 -9.65
CA LEU A 142 -10.20 -15.81 -8.44
C LEU A 142 -9.51 -14.49 -8.77
N VAL A 143 -8.54 -14.51 -9.69
CA VAL A 143 -7.93 -13.30 -10.25
C VAL A 143 -8.99 -12.40 -10.88
N ALA A 144 -9.85 -12.96 -11.75
CA ALA A 144 -10.95 -12.23 -12.36
C ALA A 144 -11.85 -11.61 -11.30
N GLN A 145 -12.25 -12.35 -10.26
CA GLN A 145 -13.08 -11.82 -9.17
C GLN A 145 -12.46 -10.60 -8.47
N HIS A 146 -11.14 -10.59 -8.23
CA HIS A 146 -10.46 -9.42 -7.67
C HIS A 146 -10.53 -8.21 -8.62
N VAL A 147 -10.23 -8.41 -9.91
CA VAL A 147 -10.27 -7.34 -10.92
C VAL A 147 -11.68 -6.77 -11.06
N GLN A 148 -12.71 -7.63 -11.09
CA GLN A 148 -14.11 -7.21 -11.16
C GLN A 148 -14.54 -6.47 -9.88
N ALA A 149 -14.10 -6.93 -8.70
CA ALA A 149 -14.38 -6.27 -7.44
C ALA A 149 -13.76 -4.87 -7.37
N ILE A 150 -12.49 -4.72 -7.75
CA ILE A 150 -11.81 -3.42 -7.86
C ILE A 150 -12.60 -2.49 -8.78
N ARG A 151 -12.99 -2.96 -9.97
CA ARG A 151 -13.75 -2.15 -10.93
C ARG A 151 -15.11 -1.71 -10.38
N ALA A 152 -15.84 -2.62 -9.74
CA ALA A 152 -17.13 -2.30 -9.13
C ALA A 152 -16.99 -1.27 -8.01
N MET A 153 -16.02 -1.45 -7.10
CA MET A 153 -15.77 -0.54 -6.00
C MET A 153 -15.38 0.86 -6.47
N VAL A 154 -14.54 0.98 -7.50
CA VAL A 154 -14.19 2.30 -8.06
C VAL A 154 -15.39 2.94 -8.76
N ALA A 155 -16.18 2.18 -9.52
CA ALA A 155 -17.39 2.68 -10.17
C ALA A 155 -18.46 3.16 -9.18
N GLU A 156 -18.59 2.48 -8.03
CA GLU A 156 -19.48 2.87 -6.93
C GLU A 156 -18.89 3.95 -6.02
N ASN A 157 -17.68 4.45 -6.33
CA ASN A 157 -16.91 5.37 -5.50
C ASN A 157 -16.83 4.89 -4.04
N ALA A 158 -16.53 3.60 -3.86
CA ALA A 158 -16.63 2.93 -2.58
C ALA A 158 -15.50 3.34 -1.63
N ARG A 159 -15.87 4.02 -0.54
CA ARG A 159 -14.96 4.47 0.50
C ARG A 159 -15.14 3.61 1.75
N GLU A 160 -14.18 3.72 2.67
CA GLU A 160 -14.13 2.83 3.83
C GLU A 160 -15.32 2.99 4.78
N THR A 161 -15.81 4.22 4.97
CA THR A 161 -16.86 4.54 5.94
C THR A 161 -18.28 4.24 5.44
N ASP A 162 -18.50 4.17 4.14
CA ASP A 162 -19.83 4.11 3.53
C ASP A 162 -20.19 2.77 2.86
N HIS A 163 -19.22 1.86 2.65
CA HIS A 163 -19.45 0.64 1.87
C HIS A 163 -19.38 -0.68 2.64
N ALA A 164 -20.48 -1.04 3.30
CA ALA A 164 -20.62 -2.34 3.98
C ALA A 164 -20.48 -3.54 3.03
N VAL A 165 -21.07 -3.45 1.83
CA VAL A 165 -20.99 -4.50 0.80
C VAL A 165 -19.55 -4.69 0.34
N GLY A 166 -18.85 -3.59 0.05
CA GLY A 166 -17.46 -3.65 -0.38
C GLY A 166 -16.54 -4.27 0.68
N ARG A 167 -16.74 -3.95 1.97
CA ARG A 167 -15.97 -4.58 3.06
C ARG A 167 -16.20 -6.08 3.16
N ALA A 168 -17.45 -6.52 3.03
CA ALA A 168 -17.80 -7.94 3.04
C ALA A 168 -17.17 -8.68 1.84
N LEU A 169 -17.23 -8.07 0.65
CA LEU A 169 -16.61 -8.60 -0.56
C LEU A 169 -15.09 -8.74 -0.41
N HIS A 170 -14.42 -7.70 0.09
CA HIS A 170 -12.99 -7.75 0.40
C HIS A 170 -12.66 -8.88 1.38
N SER A 171 -13.36 -8.96 2.52
CA SER A 171 -13.12 -10.00 3.54
C SER A 171 -13.21 -11.38 2.92
N ARG A 172 -14.26 -11.63 2.13
CA ARG A 172 -14.48 -12.94 1.52
C ARG A 172 -13.40 -13.28 0.48
N LEU A 173 -12.99 -12.31 -0.34
CA LEU A 173 -11.93 -12.53 -1.33
C LEU A 173 -10.60 -12.85 -0.66
N SER A 174 -10.25 -12.13 0.41
CA SER A 174 -9.02 -12.40 1.16
C SER A 174 -9.05 -13.76 1.85
N GLU A 175 -10.15 -14.12 2.51
CA GLU A 175 -10.32 -15.46 3.09
C GLU A 175 -10.12 -16.58 2.05
N VAL A 176 -10.78 -16.48 0.90
CA VAL A 176 -10.67 -17.49 -0.16
C VAL A 176 -9.24 -17.53 -0.74
N THR A 177 -8.58 -16.37 -0.81
CA THR A 177 -7.19 -16.28 -1.27
C THR A 177 -6.24 -16.98 -0.30
N ASP A 178 -6.38 -16.70 0.98
CA ASP A 178 -5.54 -17.29 2.03
C ASP A 178 -5.77 -18.80 2.13
N GLU A 179 -7.03 -19.25 2.07
CA GLU A 179 -7.39 -20.68 2.02
C GLU A 179 -6.77 -21.37 0.80
N PHE A 180 -6.82 -20.73 -0.37
CA PHE A 180 -6.23 -21.26 -1.59
C PHE A 180 -4.72 -21.38 -1.47
N ILE A 181 -4.02 -20.32 -1.03
CA ILE A 181 -2.57 -20.32 -0.85
C ILE A 181 -2.16 -21.39 0.16
N ALA A 182 -2.88 -21.52 1.28
CA ALA A 182 -2.62 -22.54 2.28
C ALA A 182 -2.76 -23.96 1.74
N SER A 183 -3.65 -24.19 0.76
CA SER A 183 -3.83 -25.50 0.11
C SER A 183 -2.70 -25.90 -0.86
N LEU A 184 -1.82 -24.96 -1.22
CA LEU A 184 -0.69 -25.21 -2.11
C LEU A 184 0.56 -25.69 -1.37
N ASN A 185 0.61 -25.50 -0.05
CA ASN A 185 1.70 -25.89 0.86
C ASN A 185 1.44 -27.27 1.47
#